data_AF-W0T571-F1
#
_entry.id   AF-W0T571-F1
#
_cell.length_a   1.000
_cell.length_b   1.000
_cell.length_c   1.000
_cell.angle_alpha   90.00
_cell.angle_beta   90.00
_cell.angle_gamma   90.00
#
_symmetry.space_group_name_H-M   'P 1'
#
loop_
_entity.id
_entity.type
_entity.pdbx_description
1 polymer ?
#
loop_
_entity_poly.entity_id
_entity_poly.type
_entity_poly.pdbx_seq_one_letter_code
_entity_poly.pdbx_strand_id
1 'polypeptide(L)'
;MSNAYLDRLDEQEDQMNTTQSLALEVLDNLEELIKTAEDKSVEDDSTGLNVLETLRSKNKELLKSITMTRVLQLNATEKRAELLKNPDLTTSKLFLSPDDRNHPDNLFNYFEEGKLLHETWMRHLSLISNLSDDLVVKLESHDDSNLVVTNKDPLPPVLKNTIRKYEELGPEQQHIEDIRAALFQYLDDIKAGRAKYALENKYILNTSLQEITKEVSEWSQRWTNIENTLFGDSPNSLKKLIQKADEIKELLSSDSIDSSPAV
;
A
#
# COMPACT_ATOMS: atom_id res chain seq x y z
N MET A 1 32.50 -3.15 -35.95
CA MET A 1 31.56 -2.33 -36.73
C MET A 1 32.29 -1.06 -37.11
N SER A 2 32.77 -0.90 -38.35
CA SER A 2 33.35 0.39 -38.74
C SER A 2 32.21 1.40 -38.83
N ASN A 3 32.42 2.55 -38.22
CA ASN A 3 31.38 3.54 -38.07
C ASN A 3 31.44 4.36 -39.35
N ALA A 4 30.59 4.04 -40.34
CA ALA A 4 30.67 4.57 -41.69
C ALA A 4 30.67 6.11 -41.79
N TYR A 5 30.28 6.81 -40.72
CA TYR A 5 30.45 8.27 -40.60
C TYR A 5 31.86 8.68 -40.15
N LEU A 6 32.47 7.96 -39.19
CA LEU A 6 33.86 8.19 -38.77
C LEU A 6 34.82 7.93 -39.93
N ASP A 7 34.64 6.82 -40.66
CA ASP A 7 35.47 6.51 -41.83
C ASP A 7 35.42 7.63 -42.90
N ARG A 8 34.30 8.34 -43.02
CA ARG A 8 34.13 9.48 -43.95
C ARG A 8 34.73 10.79 -43.42
N LEU A 9 34.79 10.95 -42.10
CA LEU A 9 35.48 12.08 -41.48
C LEU A 9 37.00 11.91 -41.62
N ASP A 10 37.51 10.70 -41.44
CA ASP A 10 38.92 10.39 -41.63
C ASP A 10 39.32 10.62 -43.11
N GLU A 11 38.51 10.15 -44.06
CA GLU A 11 38.70 10.41 -45.50
C GLU A 11 38.68 11.91 -45.84
N GLN A 12 37.83 12.69 -45.15
CA GLN A 12 37.77 14.14 -45.31
C GLN A 12 39.02 14.83 -44.74
N GLU A 13 39.53 14.39 -43.60
CA GLU A 13 40.74 14.93 -42.96
C GLU A 13 41.97 14.68 -43.83
N ASP A 14 42.12 13.47 -44.38
CA ASP A 14 43.20 13.12 -45.31
C ASP A 14 43.18 14.03 -46.55
N GLN A 15 42.00 14.24 -47.16
CA GLN A 15 41.87 15.11 -48.33
C GLN A 15 42.08 16.60 -47.98
N MET A 16 41.78 17.02 -46.75
CA MET A 16 42.06 18.38 -46.27
C MET A 16 43.57 18.60 -46.14
N ASN A 17 44.30 17.62 -45.58
CA ASN A 17 45.76 17.66 -45.47
C ASN A 17 46.44 17.74 -46.85
N THR A 18 45.98 16.97 -47.83
CA THR A 18 46.50 17.06 -49.21
C THR A 18 46.20 18.42 -49.83
N THR A 19 45.01 18.99 -49.58
CA THR A 19 44.64 20.32 -50.08
C THR A 19 45.51 21.41 -49.47
N GLN A 20 45.82 21.30 -48.17
CA GLN A 20 46.69 22.24 -47.47
C GLN A 20 48.12 22.19 -47.99
N SER A 21 48.66 20.98 -48.23
CA SER A 21 50.00 20.82 -48.84
C SER A 21 50.07 21.49 -50.22
N LEU A 22 49.08 21.26 -51.09
CA LEU A 22 49.02 21.89 -52.41
C LEU A 22 48.86 23.40 -52.35
N ALA A 23 48.11 23.92 -51.37
CA ALA A 23 47.96 25.36 -51.18
C ALA A 23 49.28 26.01 -50.74
N LEU A 24 50.04 25.36 -49.84
CA LEU A 24 51.38 25.82 -49.44
C LEU A 24 52.34 25.79 -50.62
N GLU A 25 52.36 24.73 -51.43
CA GLU A 25 53.18 24.65 -52.65
C GLU A 25 52.84 25.78 -53.65
N VAL A 26 51.57 26.12 -53.81
CA VAL A 26 51.14 27.26 -54.65
C VAL A 26 51.64 28.59 -54.08
N LEU A 27 51.58 28.77 -52.76
CA LEU A 27 52.10 29.97 -52.10
C LEU A 27 53.62 30.09 -52.24
N ASP A 28 54.37 29.00 -52.05
CA ASP A 28 55.82 28.97 -52.22
C ASP A 28 56.23 29.34 -53.66
N ASN A 29 55.52 28.82 -54.66
CA ASN A 29 55.73 29.18 -56.07
C ASN A 29 55.38 30.66 -56.37
N LEU A 30 54.36 31.21 -55.71
CA LEU A 30 54.02 32.64 -55.83
C LEU A 30 55.09 33.52 -55.16
N GLU A 31 55.64 33.11 -54.03
CA GLU A 31 56.75 33.81 -53.37
C GLU A 31 58.03 33.75 -54.21
N GLU A 32 58.33 32.61 -54.84
CA GLU A 32 59.43 32.46 -55.79
C GLU A 32 59.23 33.38 -56.99
N LEU A 33 58.01 33.45 -57.53
CA LEU A 33 57.68 34.36 -58.63
C LEU A 33 57.89 35.83 -58.22
N ILE A 34 57.49 36.23 -57.01
CA ILE A 34 57.72 37.58 -56.50
C ILE A 34 59.22 37.88 -56.39
N LYS A 35 60.02 36.94 -55.86
CA LYS A 35 61.48 37.09 -55.75
C LYS A 35 62.12 37.25 -57.14
N THR A 36 61.71 36.44 -58.12
CA THR A 36 62.19 36.57 -59.51
C THR A 36 61.75 37.88 -60.19
N ALA A 37 60.63 38.49 -59.77
CA ALA A 37 60.16 39.76 -60.30
C ALA A 37 60.79 40.99 -59.62
N GLU A 38 61.18 40.87 -58.36
CA GLU A 38 61.86 41.93 -57.59
C GLU A 38 63.36 42.03 -57.95
N ASP A 39 64.01 40.90 -58.24
CA ASP A 39 65.37 40.85 -58.77
C ASP A 39 65.38 41.25 -60.26
N LYS A 40 65.35 42.56 -60.54
CA LYS A 40 65.43 43.16 -61.89
C LYS A 40 66.76 42.94 -62.63
N SER A 41 67.51 41.89 -62.30
CA SER A 41 68.74 41.52 -62.99
C SER A 41 68.63 40.09 -63.50
N VAL A 42 68.94 39.96 -64.80
CA VAL A 42 69.23 38.73 -65.57
C VAL A 42 68.12 38.35 -66.54
N GLU A 43 68.56 38.15 -67.78
CA GLU A 43 67.89 37.91 -69.05
C GLU A 43 67.15 36.55 -69.12
N ASP A 44 66.65 36.04 -67.99
CA ASP A 44 66.14 34.67 -67.87
C ASP A 44 64.62 34.62 -67.67
N ASP A 45 63.89 35.27 -68.58
CA ASP A 45 62.42 35.15 -68.73
C ASP A 45 61.96 33.67 -68.77
N SER A 46 62.88 32.75 -69.11
CA SER A 46 62.66 31.31 -69.11
C SER A 46 62.36 30.75 -67.71
N THR A 47 62.99 31.27 -66.66
CA THR A 47 62.81 30.81 -65.27
C THR A 47 61.46 31.25 -64.71
N GLY A 48 61.07 32.51 -64.94
CA GLY A 48 59.74 33.02 -64.59
C GLY A 48 58.62 32.32 -65.36
N LEU A 49 58.82 32.04 -66.66
CA LEU A 49 57.87 31.26 -67.46
C LEU A 49 57.71 29.82 -66.94
N ASN A 50 58.80 29.18 -66.52
CA ASN A 50 58.76 27.84 -65.93
C ASN A 50 58.00 27.84 -64.59
N VAL A 51 58.23 28.82 -63.72
CA VAL A 51 57.49 28.98 -62.45
C VAL A 51 56.01 29.26 -62.71
N LEU A 52 55.66 30.03 -63.75
CA LEU A 52 54.28 30.26 -64.14
C LEU A 52 53.60 28.99 -64.70
N GLU A 53 54.34 28.15 -65.43
CA GLU A 53 53.82 26.88 -65.95
C GLU A 53 53.61 25.85 -64.82
N THR A 54 54.56 25.74 -63.87
CA THR A 54 54.40 24.90 -62.67
C THR A 54 53.26 25.40 -61.81
N LEU A 55 53.14 26.71 -61.57
CA LEU A 55 52.04 27.33 -60.85
C LEU A 55 50.69 27.04 -61.51
N ARG A 56 50.61 27.13 -62.85
CA ARG A 56 49.38 26.79 -63.59
C ARG A 56 48.99 25.33 -63.38
N SER A 57 49.95 24.41 -63.41
CA SER A 57 49.71 22.98 -63.20
C SER A 57 49.25 22.70 -61.76
N LYS A 58 49.90 23.31 -60.76
CA LYS A 58 49.58 23.16 -59.34
C LYS A 58 48.26 23.81 -58.96
N ASN A 59 47.92 24.95 -59.54
CA ASN A 59 46.62 25.58 -59.35
C ASN A 59 45.48 24.71 -59.89
N LYS A 60 45.69 24.02 -61.03
CA LYS A 60 44.70 23.06 -61.55
C LYS A 60 44.52 21.85 -60.61
N GLU A 61 45.61 21.38 -60.02
CA GLU A 61 45.60 20.30 -59.03
C GLU A 61 44.89 20.74 -57.74
N LEU A 62 45.16 21.95 -57.25
CA LEU A 62 44.51 22.56 -56.10
C LEU A 62 43.00 22.69 -56.31
N LEU A 63 42.54 23.19 -57.47
CA LEU A 63 41.12 23.28 -57.78
C LEU A 63 40.42 21.91 -57.79
N LYS A 64 41.10 20.88 -58.30
CA LYS A 64 40.60 19.49 -58.26
C LYS A 64 40.50 19.00 -56.81
N SER A 65 41.52 19.27 -55.99
CA SER A 65 41.55 18.90 -54.57
C SER A 65 40.43 19.58 -53.78
N ILE A 66 40.23 20.89 -53.97
CA ILE A 66 39.14 21.66 -53.34
C ILE A 66 37.76 21.09 -53.72
N THR A 67 37.58 20.72 -54.98
CA THR A 67 36.32 20.11 -55.45
C THR A 67 36.08 18.76 -54.77
N MET A 68 37.12 17.92 -54.65
CA MET A 68 37.04 16.64 -53.95
C MET A 68 36.71 16.82 -52.47
N THR A 69 37.37 17.74 -51.77
CA THR A 69 37.09 18.05 -50.36
C THR A 69 35.63 18.46 -50.16
N ARG A 70 35.06 19.26 -51.08
CA ARG A 70 33.65 19.66 -51.02
C ARG A 70 32.69 18.49 -51.21
N VAL A 71 33.02 17.55 -52.11
CA VAL A 71 32.22 16.32 -52.31
C VAL A 71 32.26 15.45 -51.05
N LEU A 72 33.44 15.26 -50.45
CA LEU A 72 33.57 14.49 -49.21
C LEU A 72 32.81 15.13 -48.05
N GLN A 73 32.87 16.46 -47.92
CA GLN A 73 32.09 17.19 -46.92
C GLN A 73 30.58 16.98 -47.11
N LEU A 74 30.08 17.05 -48.34
CA LEU A 74 28.67 16.76 -48.62
C LEU A 74 28.30 15.32 -48.25
N ASN A 75 29.13 14.34 -48.61
CA ASN A 75 28.91 12.93 -48.26
C ASN A 75 28.91 12.70 -46.74
N ALA A 76 29.83 13.32 -46.00
CA ALA A 76 29.89 13.22 -44.54
C ALA A 76 28.66 13.86 -43.88
N THR A 77 28.21 15.01 -44.38
CA THR A 77 26.99 15.67 -43.87
C THR A 77 25.71 14.89 -44.20
N GLU A 78 25.63 14.26 -45.38
CA GLU A 78 24.54 13.35 -45.74
C GLU A 78 24.51 12.14 -44.80
N LYS A 79 25.66 11.49 -44.54
CA LYS A 79 25.73 10.36 -43.60
C LYS A 79 25.37 10.76 -42.18
N ARG A 80 25.79 11.96 -41.73
CA ARG A 80 25.35 12.52 -40.46
C ARG A 80 23.84 12.73 -40.43
N ALA A 81 23.26 13.26 -41.51
CA ALA A 81 21.83 13.50 -41.62
C ALA A 81 21.04 12.18 -41.63
N GLU A 82 21.53 11.13 -42.30
CA GLU A 82 20.95 9.79 -42.25
C GLU A 82 20.97 9.22 -40.82
N LEU A 83 22.08 9.36 -40.10
CA LEU A 83 22.20 8.95 -38.68
C LEU A 83 21.25 9.75 -37.76
N LEU A 84 20.99 11.02 -38.08
CA LEU A 84 20.11 11.89 -37.29
C LEU A 84 18.62 11.75 -37.66
N LYS A 85 18.29 11.33 -38.89
CA LYS A 85 16.91 11.17 -39.39
C LYS A 85 16.24 9.92 -38.83
N ASN A 86 17.05 8.91 -38.50
CA ASN A 86 16.66 7.83 -37.61
C ASN A 86 17.46 8.02 -36.31
N PRO A 87 17.15 9.02 -35.46
CA PRO A 87 17.73 9.04 -34.14
C PRO A 87 17.16 7.80 -33.49
N ASP A 88 17.99 6.79 -33.35
CA ASP A 88 17.59 5.46 -32.96
C ASP A 88 17.34 5.44 -31.44
N LEU A 89 16.50 6.37 -30.99
CA LEU A 89 15.88 6.46 -29.67
C LEU A 89 14.99 5.24 -29.42
N THR A 90 14.60 4.53 -30.48
CA THR A 90 13.93 3.22 -30.43
C THR A 90 14.90 2.02 -30.42
N THR A 91 16.20 2.23 -30.65
CA THR A 91 17.26 1.23 -30.40
C THR A 91 18.14 1.60 -29.21
N SER A 92 17.62 2.31 -28.22
CA SER A 92 17.86 1.79 -26.86
C SER A 92 17.16 0.43 -26.84
N LYS A 93 17.86 -0.58 -27.37
CA LYS A 93 17.34 -1.92 -27.58
C LYS A 93 17.11 -2.50 -26.19
N LEU A 94 15.91 -2.28 -25.67
CA LEU A 94 15.32 -3.14 -24.64
C LEU A 94 15.33 -4.61 -25.09
N PHE A 95 15.48 -4.86 -26.40
CA PHE A 95 15.58 -6.17 -27.02
C PHE A 95 16.84 -6.26 -27.88
N LEU A 96 17.79 -7.14 -27.56
CA LEU A 96 18.97 -7.40 -28.38
C LEU A 96 18.57 -7.95 -29.77
N SER A 97 17.49 -8.72 -29.84
CA SER A 97 16.88 -9.32 -31.04
C SER A 97 15.35 -9.49 -30.88
N PRO A 98 14.54 -9.51 -31.97
CA PRO A 98 13.08 -9.75 -31.90
C PRO A 98 12.67 -11.08 -31.24
N ASP A 99 13.54 -12.11 -31.29
CA ASP A 99 13.35 -13.42 -30.65
C ASP A 99 13.70 -13.43 -29.16
N ASP A 100 14.36 -12.37 -28.66
CA ASP A 100 14.92 -12.33 -27.31
C ASP A 100 13.88 -11.95 -26.25
N ARG A 101 12.63 -11.69 -26.64
CA ARG A 101 11.52 -11.33 -25.74
C ARG A 101 11.26 -12.39 -24.66
N ASN A 102 11.50 -13.66 -24.99
CA ASN A 102 11.29 -14.79 -24.08
C ASN A 102 12.57 -15.21 -23.34
N HIS A 103 13.70 -14.51 -23.53
CA HIS A 103 14.94 -14.82 -22.84
C HIS A 103 14.84 -14.36 -21.37
N PRO A 104 15.21 -15.20 -20.38
CA PRO A 104 15.06 -14.87 -18.96
C PRO A 104 15.85 -13.61 -18.55
N ASP A 105 16.97 -13.33 -19.21
CA ASP A 105 17.82 -12.15 -18.94
C ASP A 105 17.38 -10.87 -19.68
N ASN A 106 16.19 -10.87 -20.29
CA ASN A 106 15.70 -9.71 -21.00
C ASN A 106 15.23 -8.60 -20.03
N LEU A 107 15.79 -7.40 -20.22
CA LEU A 107 15.42 -6.19 -19.48
C LEU A 107 13.91 -5.86 -19.56
N PHE A 108 13.24 -6.28 -20.63
CA PHE A 108 11.79 -6.18 -20.76
C PHE A 108 11.03 -7.01 -19.73
N ASN A 109 11.46 -8.25 -19.45
CA ASN A 109 10.82 -9.11 -18.45
C ASN A 109 11.00 -8.51 -17.06
N TYR A 110 12.19 -7.97 -16.76
CA TYR A 110 12.43 -7.23 -15.52
C TYR A 110 11.53 -6.00 -15.40
N PHE A 111 11.31 -5.26 -16.49
CA PHE A 111 10.41 -4.11 -16.50
C PHE A 111 8.95 -4.52 -16.30
N GLU A 112 8.50 -5.60 -16.94
CA GLU A 112 7.13 -6.14 -16.74
C GLU A 112 6.92 -6.65 -15.32
N GLU A 113 7.90 -7.36 -14.74
CA GLU A 113 7.87 -7.78 -13.33
C GLU A 113 7.82 -6.58 -12.40
N GLY A 114 8.64 -5.54 -12.65
CA GLY A 114 8.62 -4.31 -11.87
C GLY A 114 7.27 -3.59 -11.94
N LYS A 115 6.64 -3.58 -13.12
CA LYS A 115 5.29 -3.03 -13.29
C LYS A 115 4.24 -3.85 -12.53
N LEU A 116 4.30 -5.18 -12.63
CA LEU A 116 3.38 -6.08 -11.93
C LEU A 116 3.51 -5.95 -10.41
N LEU A 117 4.75 -5.86 -9.91
CA LEU A 117 5.05 -5.63 -8.50
C LEU A 117 4.48 -4.30 -8.04
N HIS A 118 4.69 -3.23 -8.80
CA HIS A 118 4.15 -1.91 -8.47
C HIS A 118 2.61 -1.92 -8.43
N GLU A 119 1.96 -2.53 -9.42
CA GLU A 119 0.50 -2.64 -9.44
C GLU A 119 -0.02 -3.44 -8.24
N THR A 120 0.61 -4.57 -7.91
CA THR A 120 0.24 -5.41 -6.77
C THR A 120 0.44 -4.67 -5.45
N TRP A 121 1.54 -3.93 -5.31
CA TRP A 121 1.82 -3.10 -4.14
C TRP A 121 0.77 -2.00 -3.96
N MET A 122 0.42 -1.29 -5.03
CA MET A 122 -0.59 -0.24 -4.99
C MET A 122 -1.97 -0.81 -4.64
N ARG A 123 -2.33 -1.99 -5.17
CA ARG A 123 -3.55 -2.70 -4.79
C ARG A 123 -3.54 -3.07 -3.32
N HIS A 124 -2.45 -3.62 -2.80
CA HIS A 124 -2.31 -3.96 -1.38
C HIS A 124 -2.44 -2.74 -0.47
N LEU A 125 -1.79 -1.63 -0.82
CA LEU A 125 -1.89 -0.38 -0.08
C LEU A 125 -3.33 0.18 -0.08
N SER A 126 -4.00 0.12 -1.24
CA SER A 126 -5.41 0.51 -1.35
C SER A 126 -6.33 -0.40 -0.53
N LEU A 127 -6.03 -1.71 -0.46
CA LEU A 127 -6.79 -2.67 0.34
C LEU A 127 -6.70 -2.37 1.84
N ILE A 128 -5.52 -1.98 2.33
CA ILE A 128 -5.32 -1.63 3.75
C ILE A 128 -5.96 -0.28 4.10
N SER A 129 -5.78 0.75 3.25
CA SER A 129 -6.16 2.12 3.60
C SER A 129 -7.61 2.47 3.30
N ASN A 130 -8.13 2.05 2.15
CA ASN A 130 -9.41 2.55 1.62
C ASN A 130 -10.51 1.49 1.58
N LEU A 131 -10.12 0.22 1.46
CA LEU A 131 -11.04 -0.91 1.39
C LEU A 131 -10.95 -1.81 2.63
N SER A 132 -10.27 -1.35 3.68
CA SER A 132 -10.32 -2.04 4.97
C SER A 132 -11.71 -1.89 5.53
N ASP A 133 -12.29 -3.03 5.89
CA ASP A 133 -13.56 -3.08 6.61
C ASP A 133 -13.26 -3.34 8.08
N ASP A 134 -13.90 -2.57 8.96
CA ASP A 134 -13.69 -2.67 10.39
C ASP A 134 -14.88 -3.40 11.04
N LEU A 135 -14.63 -4.01 12.19
CA LEU A 135 -15.66 -4.72 12.93
C LEU A 135 -16.71 -3.73 13.48
N VAL A 136 -17.98 -4.15 13.45
CA VAL A 136 -19.07 -3.36 14.04
C VAL A 136 -18.85 -3.23 15.55
N VAL A 137 -18.52 -2.01 15.99
CA VAL A 137 -18.33 -1.67 17.40
C VAL A 137 -19.69 -1.66 18.11
N LYS A 138 -19.97 -2.70 18.91
CA LYS A 138 -21.13 -2.70 19.79
C LYS A 138 -20.87 -1.75 20.96
N LEU A 139 -21.72 -0.73 21.09
CA LEU A 139 -21.76 0.15 22.25
C LEU A 139 -22.48 -0.59 23.39
N GLU A 140 -21.73 -1.20 24.30
CA GLU A 140 -22.27 -1.75 25.54
C GLU A 140 -21.76 -0.87 26.71
N SER A 141 -22.68 -0.16 27.37
CA SER A 141 -22.38 0.62 28.58
C SER A 141 -22.30 -0.34 29.76
N HIS A 142 -21.09 -0.64 30.21
CA HIS A 142 -20.87 -1.52 31.35
C HIS A 142 -21.00 -0.82 32.71
N ASP A 143 -21.18 0.50 32.71
CA ASP A 143 -21.16 1.35 33.90
C ASP A 143 -22.49 2.11 34.04
N ASP A 144 -22.99 2.27 35.26
CA ASP A 144 -24.25 2.98 35.59
C ASP A 144 -24.17 4.50 35.33
N SER A 145 -22.99 4.98 34.92
CA SER A 145 -22.82 6.33 34.41
C SER A 145 -23.28 6.35 32.94
N ASN A 146 -24.23 7.24 32.60
CA ASN A 146 -24.74 7.47 31.24
C ASN A 146 -23.67 8.01 30.25
N LEU A 147 -22.39 7.67 30.45
CA LEU A 147 -21.28 7.94 29.55
C LEU A 147 -21.25 6.84 28.49
N VAL A 148 -21.71 7.17 27.29
CA VAL A 148 -21.46 6.36 26.09
C VAL A 148 -19.97 6.41 25.79
N VAL A 149 -19.21 5.52 26.43
CA VAL A 149 -17.81 5.31 26.08
C VAL A 149 -17.81 4.62 24.72
N THR A 150 -17.31 5.32 23.69
CA THR A 150 -16.96 4.66 22.43
C THR A 150 -15.86 3.67 22.78
N ASN A 151 -16.23 2.39 22.84
CA ASN A 151 -15.31 1.32 23.19
C ASN A 151 -14.32 1.15 22.03
N LYS A 152 -13.29 2.00 22.02
CA LYS A 152 -12.22 1.95 21.01
C LYS A 152 -11.21 0.84 21.29
N ASP A 153 -11.32 0.11 22.39
CA ASP A 153 -10.71 -1.21 22.61
C ASP A 153 -11.07 -1.79 23.99
N PRO A 154 -11.14 -3.14 24.18
CA PRO A 154 -10.47 -4.16 23.39
C PRO A 154 -11.43 -5.08 22.63
N LEU A 155 -11.04 -5.46 21.40
CA LEU A 155 -11.57 -6.68 20.77
C LEU A 155 -11.61 -7.84 21.78
N PRO A 156 -12.66 -8.68 21.78
CA PRO A 156 -12.73 -9.87 22.61
C PRO A 156 -11.42 -10.69 22.49
N PRO A 157 -10.87 -11.22 23.60
CA PRO A 157 -9.57 -11.90 23.60
C PRO A 157 -9.52 -13.09 22.64
N VAL A 158 -10.67 -13.75 22.41
CA VAL A 158 -10.82 -14.82 21.42
C VAL A 158 -10.57 -14.29 20.00
N LEU A 159 -11.13 -13.12 19.65
CA LEU A 159 -10.97 -12.50 18.34
C LEU A 159 -9.56 -11.93 18.12
N LYS A 160 -8.93 -11.38 19.17
CA LYS A 160 -7.52 -10.94 19.10
C LYS A 160 -6.60 -12.12 18.78
N ASN A 161 -6.83 -13.27 19.39
CA ASN A 161 -6.04 -14.47 19.12
C ASN A 161 -6.29 -15.03 17.71
N THR A 162 -7.51 -14.97 17.17
CA THR A 162 -7.77 -15.40 15.78
C THR A 162 -7.17 -14.46 14.74
N ILE A 163 -7.17 -13.15 14.99
CA ILE A 163 -6.50 -12.17 14.12
C ILE A 163 -4.99 -12.40 14.11
N ARG A 164 -4.39 -12.60 15.29
CA ARG A 164 -2.96 -12.91 15.40
C ARG A 164 -2.58 -14.19 14.65
N LYS A 165 -3.43 -15.23 14.71
CA LYS A 165 -3.24 -16.45 13.91
C LYS A 165 -3.35 -16.17 12.41
N TYR A 166 -4.25 -15.29 11.98
CA TYR A 166 -4.34 -14.92 10.57
C TYR A 166 -3.09 -14.17 10.07
N GLU A 167 -2.48 -13.34 10.92
CA GLU A 167 -1.24 -12.62 10.58
C GLU A 167 0.02 -13.51 10.63
N GLU A 168 0.05 -14.50 11.53
CA GLU A 168 1.18 -15.43 11.71
C GLU A 168 1.22 -16.55 10.65
N LEU A 169 0.08 -16.93 10.08
CA LEU A 169 0.00 -18.03 9.13
C LEU A 169 0.15 -17.54 7.67
N GLY A 170 1.09 -18.18 6.95
CA GLY A 170 1.39 -17.92 5.54
C GLY A 170 0.25 -18.29 4.57
N PRO A 171 0.50 -18.21 3.24
CA PRO A 171 -0.52 -18.23 2.19
C PRO A 171 -1.21 -19.59 1.95
N GLU A 172 -1.12 -20.53 2.89
CA GLU A 172 -1.75 -21.84 2.75
C GLU A 172 -3.26 -21.75 2.95
N GLN A 173 -4.01 -22.00 1.88
CA GLN A 173 -5.46 -21.80 1.82
C GLN A 173 -6.25 -22.67 2.80
N GLN A 174 -5.71 -23.85 3.17
CA GLN A 174 -6.32 -24.74 4.16
C GLN A 174 -6.41 -24.09 5.55
N HIS A 175 -5.39 -23.31 5.94
CA HIS A 175 -5.39 -22.64 7.24
C HIS A 175 -6.40 -21.51 7.35
N ILE A 176 -6.71 -20.85 6.23
CA ILE A 176 -7.75 -19.82 6.18
C ILE A 176 -9.13 -20.46 6.39
N GLU A 177 -9.37 -21.65 5.83
CA GLU A 177 -10.62 -22.40 6.03
C GLU A 177 -10.80 -22.85 7.48
N ASP A 178 -9.73 -23.32 8.13
CA ASP A 178 -9.74 -23.69 9.55
C ASP A 178 -10.06 -22.49 10.46
N ILE A 179 -9.46 -21.33 10.19
CA ILE A 179 -9.75 -20.09 10.94
C ILE A 179 -11.20 -19.66 10.74
N ARG A 180 -11.72 -19.76 9.51
CA ARG A 180 -13.13 -19.47 9.20
C ARG A 180 -14.07 -20.42 9.95
N ALA A 181 -13.77 -21.71 10.01
CA ALA A 181 -14.56 -22.67 10.76
C ALA A 181 -14.59 -22.34 12.27
N ALA A 182 -13.43 -22.00 12.84
CA ALA A 182 -13.32 -21.59 14.25
C ALA A 182 -14.12 -20.30 14.54
N LEU A 183 -14.11 -19.33 13.62
CA LEU A 183 -14.91 -18.10 13.73
C LEU A 183 -16.41 -18.38 13.68
N PHE A 184 -16.86 -19.28 12.80
CA PHE A 184 -18.27 -19.67 12.74
C PHE A 184 -18.73 -20.36 14.03
N GLN A 185 -17.92 -21.27 14.56
CA GLN A 185 -18.21 -21.92 15.82
C GLN A 185 -18.33 -20.92 16.98
N TYR A 186 -17.40 -19.96 17.06
CA TYR A 186 -17.46 -18.89 18.05
C TYR A 186 -18.74 -18.03 17.92
N LEU A 187 -19.15 -17.74 16.69
CA LEU A 187 -20.36 -16.96 16.41
C LEU A 187 -21.62 -17.72 16.85
N ASP A 188 -21.65 -19.04 16.63
CA ASP A 188 -22.75 -19.89 17.04
C ASP A 188 -22.81 -20.08 18.57
N ASP A 189 -21.66 -20.19 19.23
CA ASP A 189 -21.57 -20.20 20.70
C ASP A 189 -22.13 -18.91 21.32
N ILE A 190 -21.85 -17.75 20.72
CA ILE A 190 -22.42 -16.46 21.16
C ILE A 190 -23.94 -16.44 20.96
N LYS A 191 -24.45 -16.91 19.81
CA LYS A 191 -25.90 -16.97 19.56
C LYS A 191 -26.59 -17.89 20.56
N ALA A 192 -26.02 -19.07 20.79
CA ALA A 192 -26.55 -20.04 21.74
C ALA A 192 -26.54 -19.48 23.18
N GLY A 193 -25.43 -18.86 23.59
CA GLY A 193 -25.33 -18.20 24.89
C GLY A 193 -26.36 -17.10 25.09
N ARG A 194 -26.49 -16.18 24.11
CA ARG A 194 -27.49 -15.10 24.15
C ARG A 194 -28.93 -15.65 24.21
N ALA A 195 -29.24 -16.66 23.41
CA ALA A 195 -30.55 -17.30 23.41
C ALA A 195 -30.85 -17.96 24.76
N LYS A 196 -29.89 -18.69 25.33
CA LYS A 196 -30.02 -19.33 26.64
C LYS A 196 -30.32 -18.30 27.73
N TYR A 197 -29.48 -17.28 27.87
CA TYR A 197 -29.69 -16.26 28.91
C TYR A 197 -30.96 -15.45 28.70
N ALA A 198 -31.34 -15.15 27.45
CA ALA A 198 -32.61 -14.46 27.18
C ALA A 198 -33.83 -15.30 27.57
N LEU A 199 -33.80 -16.62 27.32
CA LEU A 199 -34.87 -17.53 27.71
C LEU A 199 -34.93 -17.71 29.23
N GLU A 200 -33.80 -17.92 29.89
CA GLU A 200 -33.72 -18.03 31.35
C GLU A 200 -34.24 -16.76 32.02
N ASN A 201 -33.84 -15.59 31.53
CA ASN A 201 -34.29 -14.32 32.09
C ASN A 201 -35.80 -14.10 31.87
N LYS A 202 -36.31 -14.43 30.68
CA LYS A 202 -37.74 -14.25 30.36
C LYS A 202 -38.66 -15.22 31.11
N TYR A 203 -38.26 -16.47 31.29
CA TYR A 203 -39.15 -17.52 31.81
C TYR A 203 -38.85 -17.90 33.26
N ILE A 204 -37.59 -17.99 33.66
CA ILE A 204 -37.23 -18.42 35.03
C ILE A 204 -37.25 -17.20 35.95
N LEU A 205 -36.47 -16.16 35.61
CA LEU A 205 -36.36 -14.98 36.47
C LEU A 205 -37.68 -14.22 36.55
N ASN A 206 -38.41 -14.04 35.44
CA ASN A 206 -39.71 -13.37 35.48
C ASN A 206 -40.75 -14.14 36.32
N THR A 207 -40.80 -15.47 36.22
CA THR A 207 -41.73 -16.27 37.03
C THR A 207 -41.38 -16.19 38.50
N SER A 208 -40.09 -16.32 38.84
CA SER A 208 -39.62 -16.14 40.21
C SER A 208 -39.90 -14.73 40.74
N LEU A 209 -39.74 -13.70 39.91
CA LEU A 209 -40.06 -12.31 40.28
C LEU A 209 -41.56 -12.14 40.52
N GLN A 210 -42.42 -12.75 39.72
CA GLN A 210 -43.88 -12.74 39.93
C GLN A 210 -44.28 -13.44 41.24
N GLU A 211 -43.68 -14.60 41.54
CA GLU A 211 -43.90 -15.33 42.79
C GLU A 211 -43.47 -14.49 44.00
N ILE A 212 -42.25 -13.94 43.97
CA ILE A 212 -41.74 -13.06 45.04
C ILE A 212 -42.63 -11.82 45.18
N THR A 213 -43.06 -11.20 44.09
CA THR A 213 -43.95 -10.03 44.12
C THR A 213 -45.29 -10.37 44.79
N LYS A 214 -45.84 -11.56 44.50
CA LYS A 214 -47.05 -12.06 45.15
C LYS A 214 -46.83 -12.28 46.64
N GLU A 215 -45.74 -12.95 47.03
CA GLU A 215 -45.39 -13.15 48.43
C GLU A 215 -45.23 -11.81 49.16
N VAL A 216 -44.48 -10.86 48.59
CA VAL A 216 -44.30 -9.51 49.16
C VAL A 216 -45.65 -8.80 49.32
N SER A 217 -46.57 -8.93 48.36
CA SER A 217 -47.92 -8.39 48.47
C SER A 217 -48.72 -9.04 49.59
N GLU A 218 -48.63 -10.37 49.74
CA GLU A 218 -49.29 -11.10 50.83
C GLU A 218 -48.71 -10.71 52.20
N TRP A 219 -47.38 -10.57 52.30
CA TRP A 219 -46.69 -10.07 53.49
C TRP A 219 -47.11 -8.64 53.82
N SER A 220 -47.18 -7.76 52.82
CA SER A 220 -47.67 -6.39 52.99
C SER A 220 -49.10 -6.39 53.53
N GLN A 221 -50.00 -7.20 52.96
CA GLN A 221 -51.39 -7.29 53.44
C GLN A 221 -51.48 -7.86 54.86
N ARG A 222 -50.69 -8.89 55.20
CA ARG A 222 -50.62 -9.43 56.56
C ARG A 222 -50.07 -8.39 57.54
N TRP A 223 -49.06 -7.62 57.14
CA TRP A 223 -48.51 -6.52 57.92
C TRP A 223 -49.57 -5.45 58.18
N THR A 224 -50.28 -4.99 57.14
CA THR A 224 -51.39 -4.03 57.27
C THR A 224 -52.50 -4.60 58.15
N ASN A 225 -52.80 -5.91 58.08
CA ASN A 225 -53.79 -6.53 58.96
C ASN A 225 -53.34 -6.54 60.43
N ILE A 226 -52.07 -6.84 60.69
CA ILE A 226 -51.49 -6.77 62.05
C ILE A 226 -51.50 -5.33 62.54
N GLU A 227 -51.10 -4.37 61.70
CA GLU A 227 -51.13 -2.94 61.98
C GLU A 227 -52.55 -2.46 62.28
N ASN A 228 -53.55 -2.86 61.49
CA ASN A 228 -54.97 -2.58 61.77
C ASN A 228 -55.48 -3.27 63.04
N THR A 229 -54.90 -4.41 63.43
CA THR A 229 -55.29 -5.10 64.67
C THR A 229 -54.66 -4.44 65.90
N LEU A 230 -53.43 -3.93 65.78
CA LEU A 230 -52.69 -3.25 66.84
C LEU A 230 -53.05 -1.76 66.98
N PHE A 231 -53.34 -1.09 65.87
CA PHE A 231 -53.49 0.37 65.78
C PHE A 231 -54.78 0.83 65.10
N GLY A 232 -55.56 -0.09 64.51
CA GLY A 232 -56.83 0.25 63.85
C GLY A 232 -57.95 0.54 64.86
N ASP A 233 -58.27 1.83 64.98
CA ASP A 233 -59.54 2.51 65.31
C ASP A 233 -60.67 1.76 66.05
N SER A 234 -60.34 0.96 67.06
CA SER A 234 -61.33 0.36 67.95
C SER A 234 -60.83 0.27 69.39
N PRO A 235 -61.44 1.00 70.36
CA PRO A 235 -61.12 0.87 71.78
C PRO A 235 -61.42 -0.53 72.37
N ASN A 236 -61.98 -1.45 71.56
CA ASN A 236 -62.21 -2.85 71.92
C ASN A 236 -61.09 -3.81 71.46
N SER A 237 -60.14 -3.38 70.62
CA SER A 237 -59.07 -4.26 70.12
C SER A 237 -58.03 -4.59 71.19
N LEU A 238 -57.63 -3.61 72.01
CA LEU A 238 -56.76 -3.84 73.19
C LEU A 238 -57.43 -4.75 74.23
N LYS A 239 -58.74 -4.58 74.45
CA LYS A 239 -59.52 -5.47 75.34
C LYS A 239 -59.55 -6.91 74.82
N LYS A 240 -59.78 -7.13 73.52
CA LYS A 240 -59.75 -8.47 72.91
C LYS A 240 -58.35 -9.08 72.90
N LEU A 241 -57.30 -8.28 72.79
CA LEU A 241 -55.92 -8.74 72.84
C LEU A 241 -55.52 -9.18 74.26
N ILE A 242 -55.94 -8.44 75.29
CA ILE A 242 -55.78 -8.85 76.70
C ILE A 242 -56.59 -10.12 76.98
N GLN A 243 -57.82 -10.22 76.48
CA GLN A 243 -58.67 -11.39 76.69
C GLN A 243 -58.10 -12.65 76.01
N LYS A 244 -57.53 -12.52 74.80
CA LYS A 244 -56.80 -13.63 74.15
C LYS A 244 -55.48 -13.97 74.83
N ALA A 245 -54.79 -12.98 75.42
CA ALA A 245 -53.59 -13.24 76.22
C ALA A 245 -53.93 -13.96 77.53
N ASP A 246 -55.08 -13.67 78.14
CA ASP A 246 -55.59 -14.37 79.32
C ASP A 246 -56.02 -15.81 78.98
N GLU A 247 -56.68 -16.04 77.83
CA GLU A 247 -57.01 -17.40 77.35
C GLU A 247 -55.75 -18.24 77.05
N ILE A 248 -54.71 -17.64 76.46
CA ILE A 248 -53.42 -18.31 76.22
C ILE A 248 -52.71 -18.60 77.55
N LYS A 249 -52.84 -17.72 78.54
CA LYS A 249 -52.28 -17.93 79.88
C LYS A 249 -53.02 -19.04 80.64
N GLU A 250 -54.33 -19.17 80.49
CA GLU A 250 -55.10 -20.30 81.04
C GLU A 250 -54.67 -21.63 80.40
N LEU A 251 -54.52 -21.68 79.07
CA LEU A 251 -54.03 -22.87 78.35
C LEU A 251 -52.59 -23.26 78.75
N LEU A 252 -51.71 -22.29 78.99
CA LEU A 252 -50.36 -22.53 79.51
C LEU A 252 -50.34 -22.96 80.99
N SER A 253 -51.38 -22.61 81.76
CA SER A 253 -51.49 -22.99 83.17
C SER A 253 -52.10 -24.39 83.32
N SER A 254 -52.98 -24.81 82.41
CA SER A 254 -53.58 -26.14 82.42
C SER A 254 -52.63 -27.25 81.98
N ASP A 255 -51.64 -26.96 81.12
CA ASP A 255 -50.63 -27.95 80.68
C ASP A 255 -49.46 -28.12 81.67
N SER A 256 -49.49 -27.47 82.84
CA SER A 256 -48.40 -27.50 83.84
C SER A 256 -48.65 -28.44 85.03
N ILE A 257 -49.76 -29.19 85.07
CA ILE A 257 -50.13 -30.05 86.22
C ILE A 257 -50.05 -31.57 85.95
N ASP A 258 -49.86 -32.05 84.71
CA ASP A 258 -49.77 -33.49 84.41
C ASP A 258 -48.40 -33.92 83.84
N SER A 259 -47.32 -33.70 84.61
CA SER A 259 -46.08 -34.45 84.39
C SER A 259 -45.47 -34.96 85.70
N SER A 260 -45.68 -36.28 85.92
CA SER A 260 -45.14 -37.20 86.95
C SER A 260 -46.10 -37.52 88.12
N PRO A 261 -46.42 -38.80 88.43
CA PRO A 261 -45.43 -39.88 88.63
C PRO A 261 -45.80 -41.34 88.21
N ALA A 262 -44.77 -42.21 88.31
CA ALA A 262 -44.75 -43.69 88.38
C ALA A 262 -45.08 -44.46 87.07
N VAL A 263 -44.17 -45.27 86.49
CA VAL A 263 -43.19 -46.24 87.02
C VAL A 263 -41.85 -46.10 86.32
#